data_AF-A0A8C9DWX2-F1
#
_entry.id   AF-A0A8C9DWX2-F1
#
_cell.length_a   1.000
_cell.length_b   1.000
_cell.length_c   1.000
_cell.angle_alpha   90.00
_cell.angle_beta   90.00
_cell.angle_gamma   90.00
#
_symmetry.space_group_name_H-M   'P 1'
#
loop_
_entity.id
_entity.type
_entity.pdbx_description
1 polymer ?
#
loop_
_entity_poly.entity_id
_entity_poly.type
_entity_poly.pdbx_seq_one_letter_code
_entity_poly.pdbx_strand_id
1 'polypeptide(L)'
;MVAHSPSIVISDDEPGYDLDLFCIPNHYAEDLEKVFIPHGLIMDRTKWLAQDVMKEMGGHHIVALCVLKGGYKFFADLLDYIKALNRNSDRSIPITVDFIRLKSYCNDQSTGDIKVIGEDDLSTFTGKNILIVEDTIDTGKTTQTLLSLVKQHNPKLVKVASLLVKRTPQSVGYRPDFAGFEIPDKFVVGYALDYNEHFRDLNHVCVISKTGKAKYKA
;
A
#
# COMPACT_ATOMS: atom_id res chain seq x y z
N MET A 1 -17.37 18.07 4.34
CA MET A 1 -15.92 18.00 4.05
C MET A 1 -15.38 16.80 4.81
N VAL A 2 -14.97 15.74 4.12
CA VAL A 2 -14.30 14.60 4.77
C VAL A 2 -12.88 15.07 5.07
N ALA A 3 -12.52 15.16 6.34
CA ALA A 3 -11.15 15.51 6.73
C ALA A 3 -10.26 14.31 6.42
N HIS A 4 -9.45 14.40 5.35
CA HIS A 4 -8.41 13.42 5.10
C HIS A 4 -7.45 13.39 6.29
N SER A 5 -7.17 12.20 6.82
CA SER A 5 -6.09 12.05 7.80
C SER A 5 -4.78 12.48 7.13
N PRO A 6 -4.04 13.45 7.69
CA PRO A 6 -2.82 13.93 7.03
C PRO A 6 -1.81 12.80 6.91
N SER A 7 -1.33 12.54 5.69
CA SER A 7 -0.19 11.67 5.43
C SER A 7 1.09 12.24 6.05
N ILE A 8 2.08 11.38 6.29
CA ILE A 8 3.44 11.84 6.55
C ILE A 8 4.05 12.27 5.21
N VAL A 9 4.28 13.56 5.03
CA VAL A 9 4.88 14.08 3.79
C VAL A 9 6.39 14.04 3.90
N ILE A 10 7.04 13.22 3.08
CA ILE A 10 8.50 13.17 2.95
C ILE A 10 8.89 14.14 1.84
N SER A 11 9.81 15.07 2.10
CA SER A 11 10.20 16.11 1.14
C SER A 11 11.07 15.58 0.00
N ASP A 12 11.20 16.35 -1.09
CA ASP A 12 11.98 15.94 -2.27
C ASP A 12 13.49 15.87 -2.00
N ASP A 13 13.96 16.77 -1.13
CA ASP A 13 15.34 16.88 -0.64
C ASP A 13 15.67 15.90 0.48
N GLU A 14 14.73 15.05 0.90
CA GLU A 14 14.97 14.04 1.94
C GLU A 14 16.19 13.16 1.58
N PRO A 15 17.27 13.23 2.39
CA PRO A 15 18.48 12.48 2.13
C PRO A 15 18.28 10.99 2.39
N GLY A 16 17.28 10.61 3.19
CA GLY A 16 17.13 9.25 3.71
C GLY A 16 18.26 8.92 4.68
N TYR A 17 18.53 7.63 4.87
CA TYR A 17 19.52 7.16 5.82
C TYR A 17 20.50 6.18 5.18
N ASP A 18 21.75 6.22 5.65
CA ASP A 18 22.80 5.29 5.24
C ASP A 18 22.43 3.85 5.58
N LEU A 19 22.71 2.93 4.66
CA LEU A 19 22.37 1.51 4.79
C LEU A 19 23.04 0.86 6.00
N ASP A 20 24.29 1.25 6.29
CA ASP A 20 25.13 0.69 7.36
C ASP A 20 24.59 1.00 8.78
N LEU A 21 23.62 1.90 8.89
CA LEU A 21 22.93 2.21 10.14
C LEU A 21 21.78 1.23 10.42
N PHE A 22 21.46 0.34 9.49
CA PHE A 22 20.32 -0.58 9.56
C PHE A 22 20.73 -2.02 9.23
N CYS A 23 19.90 -2.96 9.65
CA CYS A 23 20.06 -4.37 9.29
C CYS A 23 19.52 -4.61 7.87
N ILE A 24 20.40 -4.57 6.88
CA ILE A 24 20.06 -4.82 5.47
C ILE A 24 20.50 -6.25 5.09
N PRO A 25 19.68 -7.03 4.35
CA PRO A 25 20.12 -8.32 3.83
C PRO A 25 21.35 -8.16 2.93
N ASN A 26 22.43 -8.90 3.22
CA ASN A 26 23.71 -8.73 2.53
C ASN A 26 23.61 -8.90 1.00
N HIS A 27 22.69 -9.73 0.51
CA HIS A 27 22.48 -9.92 -0.93
C HIS A 27 21.93 -8.69 -1.67
N TYR A 28 21.52 -7.65 -0.93
CA TYR A 28 21.05 -6.36 -1.45
C TYR A 28 21.95 -5.17 -1.10
N ALA A 29 23.08 -5.37 -0.40
CA ALA A 29 23.90 -4.27 0.10
C ALA A 29 24.36 -3.30 -1.00
N GLU A 30 24.78 -3.82 -2.15
CA GLU A 30 25.23 -3.03 -3.31
C GLU A 30 24.09 -2.59 -4.26
N ASP A 31 22.89 -3.10 -4.02
CA ASP A 31 21.73 -2.94 -4.91
C ASP A 31 20.80 -1.80 -4.46
N LEU A 32 21.07 -1.22 -3.29
CA LEU A 32 20.28 -0.15 -2.67
C LEU A 32 21.12 1.13 -2.58
N GLU A 33 20.47 2.28 -2.70
CA GLU A 33 21.11 3.59 -2.55
C GLU A 33 21.04 4.07 -1.09
N LYS A 34 19.88 3.88 -0.45
CA LYS A 34 19.60 4.36 0.91
C LYS A 34 18.33 3.77 1.48
N VAL A 35 18.24 3.73 2.81
CA VAL A 35 16.97 3.52 3.52
C VAL A 35 16.15 4.78 3.39
N PHE A 36 14.91 4.65 2.91
CA PHE A 36 14.01 5.77 2.68
C PHE A 36 12.96 5.89 3.78
N ILE A 37 12.32 4.77 4.14
CA ILE A 37 11.38 4.71 5.27
C ILE A 37 11.76 3.49 6.13
N PRO A 38 12.25 3.70 7.36
CA PRO A 38 12.58 2.61 8.25
C PRO A 38 11.35 1.76 8.59
N HIS A 39 11.53 0.44 8.72
CA HIS A 39 10.46 -0.49 9.06
C HIS A 39 9.67 -0.07 10.32
N GLY A 40 10.36 0.37 11.38
CA GLY A 40 9.69 0.84 12.60
C GLY A 40 8.73 2.01 12.37
N LEU A 41 9.11 2.97 11.50
CA LEU A 41 8.26 4.11 11.15
C LEU A 41 7.00 3.67 10.37
N ILE A 42 7.13 2.64 9.53
CA ILE A 42 5.99 2.02 8.83
C ILE A 42 5.04 1.38 9.84
N MET A 43 5.56 0.64 10.81
CA MET A 43 4.74 -0.01 11.85
C MET A 43 3.97 1.03 12.67
N ASP A 44 4.65 2.08 13.13
CA ASP A 44 4.02 3.16 13.88
C ASP A 44 2.95 3.86 13.05
N ARG A 45 3.24 4.22 11.79
CA ARG A 45 2.26 4.88 10.93
C ARG A 45 1.06 3.97 10.63
N THR A 46 1.30 2.68 10.37
CA THR A 46 0.23 1.71 10.10
C THR A 46 -0.70 1.53 11.30
N LYS A 47 -0.16 1.59 12.52
CA LYS A 47 -0.97 1.60 13.76
C LYS A 47 -1.94 2.79 13.80
N TRP A 48 -1.48 3.99 13.43
CA TRP A 48 -2.35 5.18 13.35
C TRP A 48 -3.41 5.03 12.27
N LEU A 49 -3.06 4.52 11.09
CA LEU A 49 -4.03 4.27 10.02
C LEU A 49 -5.12 3.28 10.45
N ALA A 50 -4.78 2.24 11.20
CA ALA A 50 -5.76 1.30 11.74
C ALA A 50 -6.80 1.99 12.63
N GLN A 51 -6.37 2.97 13.44
CA GLN A 51 -7.28 3.75 14.28
C GLN A 51 -8.21 4.63 13.43
N ASP A 52 -7.68 5.28 12.40
CA ASP A 52 -8.46 6.11 11.48
C ASP A 52 -9.50 5.28 10.71
N VAL A 53 -9.10 4.12 10.18
CA VAL A 53 -9.99 3.15 9.54
C VAL A 53 -11.11 2.75 10.48
N MET A 54 -10.78 2.37 11.71
CA MET A 54 -11.79 1.95 12.69
C MET A 54 -12.72 3.08 13.12
N LYS A 55 -12.22 4.32 13.18
CA LYS A 55 -13.04 5.50 13.48
C LYS A 55 -14.08 5.77 12.39
N GLU A 56 -13.70 5.64 11.12
CA GLU A 56 -14.57 5.97 9.99
C GLU A 56 -15.45 4.79 9.54
N MET A 57 -14.93 3.57 9.60
CA MET A 57 -15.58 2.38 9.05
C MET A 57 -16.10 1.40 10.11
N GLY A 58 -15.73 1.57 11.39
CA GLY A 58 -16.04 0.66 12.51
C GLY A 58 -17.51 0.61 12.96
N GLY A 59 -18.44 1.12 12.15
CA GLY A 59 -19.88 1.02 12.40
C GLY A 59 -20.60 -0.08 11.60
N HIS A 60 -19.88 -0.81 10.74
CA HIS A 60 -20.46 -1.85 9.88
C HIS A 60 -19.43 -2.92 9.52
N HIS A 61 -19.88 -4.07 9.01
CA HIS A 61 -19.00 -5.13 8.51
C HIS A 61 -18.08 -4.60 7.39
N ILE A 62 -16.77 -4.75 7.57
CA ILE A 62 -15.74 -4.44 6.58
C ILE A 62 -15.30 -5.70 5.81
N VAL A 63 -15.27 -5.62 4.48
CA VAL A 63 -14.51 -6.53 3.63
C VAL A 63 -13.18 -5.86 3.31
N ALA A 64 -12.08 -6.42 3.79
CA ALA A 64 -10.74 -5.92 3.53
C ALA A 64 -10.16 -6.62 2.29
N LEU A 65 -9.98 -5.87 1.21
CA LEU A 65 -9.52 -6.35 -0.09
C LEU A 65 -8.05 -5.99 -0.30
N CYS A 66 -7.17 -6.99 -0.27
CA CYS A 66 -5.74 -6.81 -0.50
C CYS A 66 -5.41 -6.80 -2.00
N VAL A 67 -4.69 -5.77 -2.46
CA VAL A 67 -4.13 -5.75 -3.82
C VAL A 67 -2.78 -6.46 -3.84
N LEU A 68 -2.74 -7.66 -4.41
CA LEU A 68 -1.55 -8.49 -4.55
C LEU A 68 -0.70 -8.10 -5.77
N LYS A 69 0.62 -8.30 -5.73
CA LYS A 69 1.37 -8.91 -4.60
C LYS A 69 1.77 -7.89 -3.54
N GLY A 70 2.25 -6.71 -3.94
CA GLY A 70 2.98 -5.81 -3.03
C GLY A 70 2.19 -5.34 -1.81
N GLY A 71 0.85 -5.28 -1.87
CA GLY A 71 0.01 -4.91 -0.73
C GLY A 71 0.02 -5.89 0.45
N TYR A 72 0.51 -7.13 0.28
CA TYR A 72 0.29 -8.20 1.27
C TYR A 72 0.87 -7.90 2.66
N LYS A 73 2.05 -7.25 2.74
CA LYS A 73 2.68 -6.92 4.02
C LYS A 73 1.95 -5.80 4.75
N PHE A 74 1.69 -4.69 4.05
CA PHE A 74 0.93 -3.57 4.60
C PHE A 74 -0.48 -4.01 5.03
N PHE A 75 -1.14 -4.84 4.22
CA PHE A 75 -2.44 -5.42 4.53
C PHE A 75 -2.43 -6.26 5.81
N ALA A 76 -1.47 -7.18 5.94
CA ALA A 76 -1.35 -8.03 7.12
C ALA A 76 -1.14 -7.19 8.38
N ASP A 77 -0.21 -6.24 8.35
CA ASP A 77 0.15 -5.44 9.52
C ASP A 77 -1.00 -4.48 9.90
N LEU A 78 -1.69 -3.88 8.91
CA LEU A 78 -2.89 -3.06 9.13
C LEU A 78 -4.01 -3.87 9.80
N LEU A 79 -4.28 -5.09 9.32
CA LEU A 79 -5.29 -5.96 9.91
C LEU A 79 -4.90 -6.44 11.31
N ASP A 80 -3.63 -6.66 11.60
CA ASP A 80 -3.17 -7.01 12.95
C ASP A 80 -3.46 -5.89 13.96
N TYR A 81 -3.24 -4.63 13.58
CA TYR A 81 -3.61 -3.49 14.41
C TYR A 81 -5.13 -3.32 14.53
N ILE A 82 -5.90 -3.51 13.46
CA ILE A 82 -7.36 -3.48 13.52
C ILE A 82 -7.91 -4.59 14.45
N LYS A 83 -7.41 -5.82 14.33
CA LYS A 83 -7.74 -6.94 15.24
C LYS A 83 -7.37 -6.61 16.69
N ALA A 84 -6.26 -5.91 16.91
CA ALA A 84 -5.87 -5.44 18.24
C ALA A 84 -6.86 -4.41 18.80
N LEU A 85 -7.38 -3.48 17.99
CA LEU A 85 -8.41 -2.54 18.41
C LEU A 85 -9.74 -3.26 18.71
N ASN A 86 -10.15 -4.20 17.86
CA ASN A 86 -11.37 -5.00 18.05
C ASN A 86 -11.39 -5.80 19.36
N ARG A 87 -10.23 -6.33 19.81
CA ARG A 87 -10.16 -7.15 21.04
C ARG A 87 -9.93 -6.34 22.32
N ASN A 88 -9.47 -5.09 22.19
CA ASN A 88 -9.09 -4.24 23.33
C ASN A 88 -9.99 -3.00 23.49
N SER A 89 -11.12 -2.94 22.79
CA SER A 89 -12.10 -1.85 22.93
C SER A 89 -13.51 -2.43 23.07
N ASP A 90 -14.44 -1.63 23.60
CA ASP A 90 -15.84 -2.04 23.77
C ASP A 90 -16.61 -2.16 22.43
N ARG A 91 -15.96 -1.78 21.32
CA ARG A 91 -16.51 -1.85 19.97
C ARG A 91 -15.76 -2.89 19.16
N SER A 92 -16.49 -3.81 18.54
CA SER A 92 -15.94 -4.74 17.57
C SER A 92 -16.81 -4.81 16.33
N ILE A 93 -16.16 -5.04 15.18
CA ILE A 93 -16.84 -5.28 13.92
C ILE A 93 -16.31 -6.56 13.27
N PRO A 94 -17.16 -7.32 12.57
CA PRO A 94 -16.72 -8.43 11.75
C PRO A 94 -15.90 -7.91 10.57
N ILE A 95 -14.83 -8.63 10.24
CA ILE A 95 -13.97 -8.37 9.09
C ILE A 95 -13.84 -9.66 8.30
N THR A 96 -14.12 -9.58 7.01
CA THR A 96 -13.78 -10.63 6.03
C THR A 96 -12.62 -10.14 5.17
N VAL A 97 -11.80 -11.06 4.68
CA VAL A 97 -10.62 -10.75 3.87
C VAL A 97 -10.76 -11.35 2.49
N ASP A 98 -10.28 -10.63 1.49
CA ASP A 98 -10.24 -11.08 0.11
C ASP A 98 -8.98 -10.54 -0.58
N PHE A 99 -8.58 -11.15 -1.69
CA PHE A 99 -7.32 -10.89 -2.37
C PHE A 99 -7.55 -10.76 -3.88
N ILE A 100 -7.16 -9.61 -4.43
CA ILE A 100 -7.22 -9.35 -5.87
C ILE A 100 -5.81 -9.16 -6.39
N ARG A 101 -5.48 -9.79 -7.52
CA ARG A 101 -4.21 -9.54 -8.19
C ARG A 101 -4.44 -8.67 -9.41
N LEU A 102 -3.74 -7.54 -9.44
CA LEU A 102 -3.66 -6.64 -10.58
C LEU A 102 -2.21 -6.61 -11.03
N LYS A 103 -1.94 -6.84 -12.32
CA LYS A 103 -0.62 -6.60 -12.89
C LYS A 103 -0.66 -5.24 -13.58
N SER A 104 0.26 -4.34 -13.28
CA SER A 104 0.28 -2.99 -13.86
C SER A 104 1.67 -2.47 -14.22
N TYR A 105 2.76 -3.21 -13.93
CA TYR A 105 4.13 -2.79 -14.16
C TYR A 105 5.00 -3.87 -14.83
N CYS A 106 6.01 -3.41 -15.56
CA CYS A 106 7.16 -4.17 -16.03
C CYS A 106 8.38 -3.25 -15.94
N ASN A 107 9.46 -3.68 -15.28
CA ASN A 107 10.58 -2.80 -14.89
C ASN A 107 10.06 -1.61 -14.05
N ASP A 108 10.44 -0.38 -14.42
CA ASP A 108 10.02 0.86 -13.77
C ASP A 108 8.90 1.60 -14.51
N GLN A 109 8.21 0.92 -15.44
CA GLN A 109 7.14 1.52 -16.25
C GLN A 109 5.80 0.79 -16.07
N SER A 110 4.74 1.60 -16.01
CA SER A 110 3.37 1.09 -16.00
C SER A 110 3.00 0.53 -17.37
N THR A 111 2.51 -0.72 -17.42
CA THR A 111 2.08 -1.38 -18.65
C THR A 111 0.67 -0.96 -19.10
N GLY A 112 -0.14 -0.38 -18.21
CA GLY A 112 -1.51 0.04 -18.51
C GLY A 112 -2.54 -1.10 -18.60
N ASP A 113 -2.10 -2.32 -18.89
CA ASP A 113 -2.96 -3.50 -18.95
C ASP A 113 -3.23 -4.07 -17.55
N ILE A 114 -4.44 -3.88 -17.04
CA ILE A 114 -4.88 -4.42 -15.74
C ILE A 114 -5.59 -5.75 -15.98
N LYS A 115 -4.90 -6.85 -15.67
CA LYS A 115 -5.54 -8.17 -15.60
C LYS A 115 -5.95 -8.47 -14.17
N VAL A 116 -7.25 -8.60 -13.93
CA VAL A 116 -7.79 -9.06 -12.65
C VAL A 116 -7.67 -10.58 -12.58
N ILE A 117 -7.04 -11.09 -11.52
CA ILE A 117 -6.91 -12.52 -11.26
C ILE A 117 -7.30 -12.75 -9.80
N GLY A 118 -8.14 -13.77 -9.56
CA GLY A 118 -8.70 -14.06 -8.23
C GLY A 118 -10.05 -13.41 -7.99
N GLU A 119 -10.89 -13.30 -9.04
CA GLU A 119 -12.30 -12.91 -8.89
C GLU A 119 -13.06 -14.04 -8.18
N ASP A 120 -12.94 -14.12 -6.86
CA ASP A 120 -14.05 -14.64 -6.07
C ASP A 120 -15.27 -13.73 -6.30
N ASP A 121 -16.46 -14.27 -6.12
CA ASP A 121 -17.73 -13.61 -6.45
C ASP A 121 -17.85 -12.22 -5.79
N LEU A 122 -17.54 -11.17 -6.57
CA LEU A 122 -17.62 -9.77 -6.13
C LEU A 122 -19.06 -9.37 -5.75
N SER A 123 -20.08 -10.20 -6.03
CA SER A 123 -21.44 -10.01 -5.51
C SER A 123 -21.48 -9.93 -3.98
N THR A 124 -20.52 -10.56 -3.30
CA THR A 124 -20.37 -10.52 -1.82
C THR A 124 -20.10 -9.11 -1.28
N PHE A 125 -19.73 -8.14 -2.13
CA PHE A 125 -19.46 -6.76 -1.74
C PHE A 125 -20.75 -5.93 -1.56
N THR A 126 -21.88 -6.43 -2.07
CA THR A 126 -23.17 -5.72 -2.04
C THR A 126 -23.56 -5.32 -0.62
N GLY A 127 -23.78 -4.02 -0.40
CA GLY A 127 -24.20 -3.48 0.89
C GLY A 127 -23.16 -3.55 2.01
N LYS A 128 -21.91 -3.94 1.73
CA LYS A 128 -20.79 -3.97 2.70
C LYS A 128 -19.91 -2.72 2.63
N ASN A 129 -19.16 -2.47 3.69
CA ASN A 129 -18.07 -1.50 3.64
C ASN A 129 -16.82 -2.20 3.07
N ILE A 130 -16.25 -1.70 1.98
CA ILE A 130 -15.06 -2.27 1.34
C ILE A 130 -13.86 -1.39 1.67
N LEU A 131 -12.82 -2.00 2.24
CA LEU A 131 -11.52 -1.36 2.45
C LEU A 131 -10.52 -1.98 1.48
N ILE A 132 -10.19 -1.25 0.42
CA ILE A 132 -9.12 -1.63 -0.51
C ILE A 132 -7.79 -1.24 0.12
N VAL A 133 -6.83 -2.17 0.14
CA VAL A 133 -5.49 -1.93 0.69
C VAL A 133 -4.45 -2.15 -0.40
N GLU A 134 -3.72 -1.08 -0.71
CA GLU A 134 -2.68 -1.02 -1.73
C GLU A 134 -1.34 -0.66 -1.09
N ASP A 135 -0.24 -1.14 -1.66
CA ASP A 135 1.12 -0.77 -1.25
C ASP A 135 1.50 0.63 -1.72
N THR A 136 1.22 0.99 -2.97
CA THR A 136 1.59 2.30 -3.52
C THR A 136 0.63 2.81 -4.58
N ILE A 137 0.23 4.06 -4.44
CA ILE A 137 -0.43 4.84 -5.49
C ILE A 137 0.63 5.66 -6.21
N ASP A 138 0.92 5.28 -7.45
CA ASP A 138 1.83 6.00 -8.35
C ASP A 138 1.02 6.96 -9.25
N THR A 139 0.65 6.52 -10.45
CA THR A 139 -0.21 7.30 -11.35
C THR A 139 -1.67 7.37 -10.89
N GLY A 140 -2.12 6.40 -10.08
CA GLY A 140 -3.52 6.27 -9.62
C GLY A 140 -4.46 5.56 -10.60
N LYS A 141 -3.99 5.17 -11.79
CA LYS A 141 -4.83 4.49 -12.81
C LYS A 141 -5.33 3.12 -12.33
N THR A 142 -4.46 2.32 -11.70
CA THR A 142 -4.82 1.00 -11.16
C THR A 142 -5.94 1.09 -10.14
N THR A 143 -5.79 1.99 -9.17
CA THR A 143 -6.80 2.22 -8.13
C THR A 143 -8.12 2.73 -8.69
N GLN A 144 -8.10 3.62 -9.70
CA GLN A 144 -9.32 4.10 -10.36
C GLN A 144 -10.09 2.99 -11.08
N THR A 145 -9.37 2.10 -11.79
CA THR A 145 -9.99 0.94 -12.44
C THR A 145 -10.59 0.00 -11.41
N LEU A 146 -9.85 -0.31 -10.34
CA LEU A 146 -10.34 -1.18 -9.27
C LEU A 146 -11.57 -0.59 -8.57
N LEU A 147 -11.56 0.71 -8.26
CA LEU A 147 -12.71 1.39 -7.68
C LEU A 147 -13.94 1.33 -8.59
N SER A 148 -13.75 1.49 -9.90
CA SER A 148 -14.83 1.40 -10.88
C SER A 148 -15.43 0.00 -10.91
N LEU A 149 -14.59 -1.05 -10.84
CA LEU A 149 -15.03 -2.44 -10.77
C LEU A 149 -15.82 -2.71 -9.48
N VAL A 150 -15.25 -2.38 -8.32
CA VAL A 150 -15.88 -2.61 -7.01
C VAL A 150 -17.23 -1.90 -6.90
N LYS A 151 -17.35 -0.67 -7.43
CA LYS A 151 -18.60 0.10 -7.39
C LYS A 151 -19.74 -0.50 -8.21
N GLN A 152 -19.46 -1.33 -9.21
CA GLN A 152 -20.50 -2.01 -9.99
C GLN A 152 -21.31 -3.01 -9.15
N HIS A 153 -20.76 -3.45 -8.02
CA HIS A 153 -21.40 -4.40 -7.11
C HIS A 153 -22.12 -3.74 -5.92
N ASN A 154 -22.46 -2.44 -6.03
CA ASN A 154 -23.25 -1.69 -5.05
C ASN A 154 -22.82 -1.86 -3.58
N PRO A 155 -21.53 -1.65 -3.26
CA PRO A 155 -21.09 -1.61 -1.87
C PRO A 155 -21.72 -0.43 -1.13
N LYS A 156 -21.87 -0.56 0.18
CA LYS A 156 -22.39 0.52 1.03
C LYS A 156 -21.41 1.69 1.14
N LEU A 157 -20.13 1.38 1.24
CA LEU A 157 -19.03 2.33 1.35
C LEU A 157 -17.79 1.70 0.73
N VAL A 158 -16.99 2.48 0.00
CA VAL A 158 -15.67 2.05 -0.47
C VAL A 158 -14.65 3.05 0.00
N LYS A 159 -13.58 2.56 0.62
CA LYS A 159 -12.44 3.35 1.09
C LYS A 159 -11.16 2.70 0.64
N VAL A 160 -10.14 3.53 0.41
CA VAL A 160 -8.80 3.06 0.01
C VAL A 160 -7.78 3.47 1.06
N ALA A 161 -7.02 2.48 1.53
CA ALA A 161 -5.80 2.68 2.27
C ALA A 161 -4.60 2.39 1.37
N SER A 162 -3.65 3.31 1.33
CA SER A 162 -2.38 3.10 0.65
C SER A 162 -1.22 3.47 1.55
N LEU A 163 -0.18 2.62 1.58
CA LEU A 163 1.01 2.92 2.36
C LEU A 163 1.75 4.13 1.79
N LEU A 164 1.99 4.15 0.47
CA LEU A 164 2.74 5.22 -0.20
C LEU A 164 1.90 5.89 -1.28
N VAL A 165 2.00 7.21 -1.38
CA VAL A 165 1.42 8.00 -2.48
C VAL A 165 2.56 8.79 -3.11
N LYS A 166 2.84 8.59 -4.40
CA LYS A 166 3.88 9.34 -5.10
C LYS A 166 3.38 10.71 -5.56
N ARG A 167 4.22 11.71 -5.35
CA ARG A 167 4.12 13.02 -6.01
C ARG A 167 4.81 12.95 -7.35
N THR A 168 4.05 12.50 -8.36
CA THR A 168 4.52 12.39 -9.75
C THR A 168 3.68 13.28 -10.67
N PRO A 169 4.29 13.93 -11.68
CA PRO A 169 3.54 14.65 -12.72
C PRO A 169 2.63 13.73 -13.56
N GLN A 170 2.84 12.40 -13.51
CA GLN A 170 2.00 11.43 -14.22
C GLN A 170 0.70 11.08 -13.46
N SER A 171 0.50 11.66 -12.28
CA SER A 171 -0.66 11.38 -11.43
C SER A 171 -1.96 11.86 -12.09
N VAL A 172 -2.99 11.02 -12.04
CA VAL A 172 -4.35 11.40 -12.44
C VAL A 172 -5.09 12.20 -11.36
N GLY A 173 -4.39 12.60 -10.30
CA GLY A 173 -4.94 13.37 -9.19
C GLY A 173 -5.73 12.54 -8.16
N TYR A 174 -5.72 11.21 -8.28
CA TYR A 174 -6.35 10.34 -7.29
C TYR A 174 -5.62 10.43 -5.92
N ARG A 175 -6.40 10.42 -4.83
CA ARG A 175 -5.91 10.41 -3.46
C ARG A 175 -6.69 9.36 -2.64
N PRO A 176 -6.00 8.49 -1.88
CA PRO A 176 -6.66 7.52 -1.02
C PRO A 176 -7.29 8.21 0.19
N ASP A 177 -8.25 7.55 0.83
CA ASP A 177 -8.86 8.01 2.07
C ASP A 177 -7.88 7.94 3.25
N PHE A 178 -7.05 6.89 3.28
CA PHE A 178 -6.04 6.66 4.31
C PHE A 178 -4.66 6.54 3.65
N ALA A 179 -3.83 7.57 3.78
CA ALA A 179 -2.47 7.58 3.25
C ALA A 179 -1.44 7.46 4.36
N GLY A 180 -0.52 6.49 4.25
CA GLY A 180 0.62 6.37 5.15
C GLY A 180 1.60 7.52 4.96
N PHE A 181 2.24 7.54 3.80
CA PHE A 181 3.29 8.47 3.42
C PHE A 181 3.01 9.06 2.04
N GLU A 182 3.30 10.36 1.89
CA GLU A 182 3.38 10.99 0.58
C GLU A 182 4.86 11.21 0.23
N ILE A 183 5.32 10.58 -0.86
CA ILE A 183 6.72 10.47 -1.21
C ILE A 183 7.06 11.17 -2.54
N PRO A 184 8.32 11.60 -2.75
CA PRO A 184 8.80 12.06 -4.06
C PRO A 184 8.69 10.98 -5.13
N ASP A 185 8.81 11.37 -6.40
CA ASP A 185 8.85 10.45 -7.54
C ASP A 185 10.19 9.69 -7.62
N LYS A 186 10.41 8.78 -6.67
CA LYS A 186 11.56 7.87 -6.60
C LYS A 186 11.07 6.44 -6.75
N PHE A 187 11.87 5.59 -7.39
CA PHE A 187 11.58 4.16 -7.45
C PHE A 187 12.05 3.50 -6.16
N VAL A 188 11.10 2.99 -5.38
CA VAL A 188 11.33 2.41 -4.06
C VAL A 188 11.00 0.92 -4.05
N VAL A 189 11.70 0.16 -3.21
CA VAL A 189 11.57 -1.28 -3.05
C VAL A 189 11.57 -1.65 -1.57
N GLY A 190 11.17 -2.88 -1.24
CA GLY A 190 11.09 -3.35 0.14
C GLY A 190 9.73 -3.13 0.78
N TYR A 191 9.53 -3.77 1.92
CA TYR A 191 8.24 -3.93 2.58
C TYR A 191 7.18 -4.46 1.58
N ALA A 192 7.52 -5.55 0.90
CA ALA A 192 6.77 -6.18 -0.20
C ALA A 192 6.71 -5.43 -1.54
N LEU A 193 7.15 -4.17 -1.63
CA LEU A 193 7.40 -3.49 -2.91
C LEU A 193 8.59 -4.16 -3.61
N ASP A 194 8.54 -4.21 -4.94
CA ASP A 194 9.53 -4.94 -5.72
C ASP A 194 10.11 -4.18 -6.90
N TYR A 195 11.20 -4.75 -7.40
CA TYR A 195 11.67 -4.52 -8.75
C TYR A 195 11.84 -5.89 -9.42
N ASN A 196 10.98 -6.20 -10.40
CA ASN A 196 10.96 -7.47 -11.12
C ASN A 196 10.98 -8.71 -10.19
N GLU A 197 10.09 -8.73 -9.20
CA GLU A 197 9.93 -9.75 -8.16
C GLU A 197 11.05 -9.86 -7.11
N HIS A 198 12.10 -9.03 -7.19
CA HIS A 198 13.14 -8.93 -6.16
C HIS A 198 12.78 -7.90 -5.08
N PHE A 199 13.50 -7.94 -3.95
CA PHE A 199 13.40 -7.00 -2.82
C PHE A 199 12.15 -7.09 -1.95
N ARG A 200 11.20 -7.99 -2.23
CA ARG A 200 9.97 -8.13 -1.40
C ARG A 200 10.27 -8.56 0.05
N ASP A 201 11.39 -9.27 0.24
CA ASP A 201 11.94 -9.77 1.51
C ASP A 201 12.75 -8.74 2.31
N LEU A 202 12.91 -7.51 1.80
CA LEU A 202 13.51 -6.40 2.53
C LEU A 202 12.47 -5.75 3.45
N ASN A 203 12.81 -5.50 4.72
CA ASN A 203 11.86 -4.90 5.68
C ASN A 203 11.68 -3.39 5.50
N HIS A 204 12.76 -2.69 5.17
CA HIS A 204 12.77 -1.24 4.99
C HIS A 204 12.26 -0.88 3.60
N VAL A 205 11.61 0.28 3.45
CA VAL A 205 11.44 0.86 2.12
C VAL A 205 12.71 1.61 1.77
N CYS A 206 13.36 1.21 0.68
CA CYS A 206 14.64 1.75 0.23
C CYS A 206 14.55 2.26 -1.20
N VAL A 207 15.45 3.18 -1.57
CA VAL A 207 15.64 3.57 -2.98
C VAL A 207 16.59 2.57 -3.63
N ILE A 208 16.20 2.01 -4.78
CA ILE A 208 17.05 1.07 -5.53
C ILE A 208 18.22 1.81 -6.20
N SER A 209 19.44 1.24 -6.12
CA SER A 209 20.63 1.83 -6.74
C SER A 209 20.62 1.65 -8.26
N LYS A 210 21.47 2.39 -8.97
CA LYS A 210 21.70 2.17 -10.41
C LYS A 210 22.22 0.75 -10.70
N THR A 211 23.08 0.23 -9.83
CA THR A 211 23.61 -1.13 -9.90
C THR A 211 22.49 -2.16 -9.75
N GLY A 212 21.62 -1.99 -8.74
CA GLY A 212 20.47 -2.86 -8.52
C GLY A 212 19.50 -2.85 -9.70
N LYS A 213 19.17 -1.66 -10.24
CA LYS A 213 18.33 -1.55 -11.45
C LYS A 213 18.93 -2.31 -12.64
N ALA A 214 20.24 -2.19 -12.87
CA ALA A 214 20.90 -2.89 -13.97
C ALA A 214 20.92 -4.40 -13.77
N LYS A 215 21.17 -4.86 -12.54
CA LYS A 215 21.27 -6.28 -12.16
C LYS A 215 19.97 -7.05 -12.34
N TYR A 216 18.84 -6.43 -12.02
CA TYR A 216 17.52 -7.08 -11.96
C TYR A 216 16.58 -6.68 -13.09
N LYS A 217 17.09 -6.02 -14.14
CA LYS A 217 16.29 -5.61 -15.30
C LYS A 217 15.73 -6.84 -16.03
N ALA A 218 14.47 -6.76 -16.46
CA ALA A 218 13.78 -7.79 -17.24
C ALA A 218 14.14 -7.73 -18.74
#